data_AF-A0A0H3CU41-F1
#
_entry.id   AF-A0A0H3CU41-F1
#
_cell.length_a   1.000
_cell.length_b   1.000
_cell.length_c   1.000
_cell.angle_alpha   90.00
_cell.angle_beta   90.00
_cell.angle_gamma   90.00
#
_symmetry.space_group_name_H-M   'P 1'
#
loop_
_entity.id
_entity.type
_entity.pdbx_description
1 polymer ?
#
loop_
_entity_poly.entity_id
_entity_poly.type
_entity_poly.pdbx_seq_one_letter_code
_entity_poly.pdbx_strand_id
1 'polypeptide(L)' 'MKKIRGGIQKCPYCGYDEFYVRATVSGSTSVFYRFDGGSGDNTHMWDYVRTKEKKTAYCGSCQKRIGTVEE' A
#
# COMPACT_ATOMS: atom_id res chain seq x y z
N MET A 1 -6.88 -0.80 13.50
CA MET A 1 -5.91 -1.84 13.08
C MET A 1 -6.56 -2.59 11.95
N LYS A 2 -5.99 -2.62 10.74
CA LYS A 2 -6.63 -3.31 9.61
C LYS A 2 -6.70 -4.80 9.88
N LYS A 3 -7.91 -5.37 9.82
CA LYS A 3 -8.15 -6.80 9.97
C LYS A 3 -8.96 -7.31 8.78
N ILE A 4 -8.80 -8.59 8.45
CA ILE A 4 -9.66 -9.24 7.47
C ILE A 4 -10.97 -9.62 8.16
N ARG A 5 -12.10 -9.27 7.53
CA ARG A 5 -13.44 -9.63 8.00
C ARG A 5 -13.52 -11.15 8.28
N GLY A 6 -14.13 -11.51 9.39
CA GLY A 6 -14.23 -12.92 9.82
C GLY A 6 -13.02 -13.43 10.63
N GLY A 7 -12.09 -12.55 11.02
CA GLY A 7 -11.06 -12.89 12.01
C GLY A 7 -9.91 -13.75 11.49
N ILE A 8 -9.69 -13.78 10.17
CA ILE A 8 -8.61 -14.55 9.53
C ILE A 8 -7.25 -14.07 10.05
N GLN A 9 -6.49 -14.96 10.70
CA GLN A 9 -5.16 -14.68 11.24
C GLN A 9 -4.00 -15.15 10.34
N LYS A 10 -4.26 -16.13 9.46
CA LYS A 10 -3.28 -16.68 8.50
C LYS A 10 -3.97 -16.99 7.19
N CYS A 11 -3.20 -17.01 6.11
CA CYS A 11 -3.69 -17.37 4.79
C CYS A 11 -4.28 -18.79 4.80
N PRO A 12 -5.56 -18.97 4.45
CA PRO A 12 -6.21 -20.29 4.45
C PRO A 12 -5.67 -21.23 3.37
N TYR A 13 -4.85 -20.73 2.44
CA TYR A 13 -4.32 -21.50 1.32
C TYR A 13 -2.88 -21.98 1.53
N CYS A 14 -2.06 -21.22 2.25
CA CYS A 14 -0.62 -21.53 2.41
C CYS A 14 -0.07 -21.30 3.82
N GLY A 15 -0.88 -20.85 4.78
CA GLY A 15 -0.47 -20.67 6.17
C GLY A 15 0.40 -19.43 6.47
N TYR A 16 0.77 -18.63 5.46
CA TYR A 16 1.50 -17.37 5.66
C TYR A 16 0.69 -16.36 6.47
N ASP A 17 1.33 -15.55 7.30
CA ASP A 17 0.70 -14.69 8.32
C ASP A 17 0.56 -13.21 7.91
N GLU A 18 1.11 -12.81 6.76
CA GLU A 18 0.94 -11.46 6.24
C GLU A 18 0.00 -11.39 5.02
N PHE A 19 -0.69 -10.27 4.91
CA PHE A 19 -1.53 -9.92 3.77
C PHE A 19 -1.24 -8.50 3.29
N TYR A 20 -1.58 -8.21 2.03
CA TYR A 20 -1.53 -6.86 1.48
C TYR A 20 -2.86 -6.47 0.88
N VAL A 21 -3.09 -5.16 0.77
CA VAL A 21 -4.14 -4.58 -0.06
C VAL A 21 -3.49 -3.76 -1.15
N ARG A 22 -4.14 -3.65 -2.31
CA ARG A 22 -3.69 -2.73 -3.35
C ARG A 22 -4.10 -1.30 -2.98
N ALA A 23 -3.25 -0.32 -3.25
CA ALA A 23 -3.62 1.09 -3.19
C ALA A 23 -3.66 1.68 -4.61
N THR A 24 -4.61 2.58 -4.87
CA THR A 24 -4.55 3.46 -6.03
C THR A 24 -3.84 4.74 -5.62
N VAL A 25 -2.93 5.19 -6.46
CA VAL A 25 -2.19 6.44 -6.30
C VAL A 25 -2.64 7.39 -7.41
N SER A 26 -2.91 8.64 -7.07
CA SER A 26 -3.35 9.67 -8.03
C SER A 26 -2.84 11.05 -7.63
N GLY A 27 -2.53 11.89 -8.61
CA GLY A 27 -2.00 13.24 -8.40
C GLY A 27 -0.62 13.40 -9.02
N SER A 28 0.10 14.42 -8.57
CA SER A 28 1.44 14.76 -9.03
C SER A 28 2.42 14.70 -7.86
N THR A 29 3.68 14.40 -8.14
CA THR A 29 4.78 14.52 -7.18
C THR A 29 5.60 15.77 -7.52
N SER A 30 6.21 16.38 -6.51
CA SER A 30 7.14 17.49 -6.69
C SER A 30 8.56 16.96 -6.57
N VAL A 31 9.34 17.05 -7.65
CA VAL A 31 10.76 16.66 -7.64
C VAL A 31 11.62 17.91 -7.79
N PHE A 32 12.42 18.18 -6.77
CA PHE A 32 13.32 19.33 -6.72
C PHE A 32 14.72 18.92 -7.12
N TYR A 33 15.29 19.73 -8.01
CA TYR A 33 16.68 19.71 -8.41
C TYR A 33 17.30 21.06 -8.04
N ARG A 34 18.59 21.05 -7.76
CA ARG A 34 19.37 22.28 -7.63
C ARG A 34 19.74 22.80 -9.01
N PHE A 35 19.97 24.11 -9.12
CA PHE A 35 20.38 24.74 -10.38
C PHE A 35 21.75 24.26 -10.89
N ASP A 36 22.59 23.73 -10.02
CA ASP A 36 23.86 23.08 -10.36
C ASP A 36 23.70 21.65 -10.89
N GLY A 37 22.47 21.15 -11.01
CA GLY A 37 22.15 19.79 -11.47
C GLY A 37 22.14 18.72 -10.37
N GLY A 38 22.42 19.08 -9.11
CA GLY A 38 22.30 18.18 -7.98
C GLY A 38 20.86 17.89 -7.55
N SER A 39 20.69 16.95 -6.61
CA SER A 39 19.39 16.71 -5.97
C SER A 39 19.02 17.86 -5.02
N GLY A 40 17.74 18.27 -5.07
CA GLY A 40 17.15 19.20 -4.10
C GLY A 40 16.58 18.48 -2.88
N ASP A 41 15.94 19.23 -1.99
CA ASP A 41 15.15 18.68 -0.89
C ASP A 41 13.82 18.14 -1.42
N ASN A 42 13.61 16.84 -1.25
CA ASN A 42 12.43 16.11 -1.73
C ASN A 42 11.61 15.50 -0.58
N THR A 43 11.80 15.97 0.66
CA THR A 43 11.09 15.45 1.85
C THR A 43 9.57 15.50 1.69
N HIS A 44 9.06 16.51 0.98
CA HIS A 44 7.63 16.77 0.74
C HIS A 44 7.14 16.33 -0.65
N MET A 45 7.91 15.49 -1.36
CA MET A 45 7.60 15.15 -2.76
C MET A 45 6.23 14.49 -2.96
N TRP A 46 5.68 13.85 -1.91
CA TRP A 46 4.41 13.12 -1.96
C TRP A 46 3.20 13.94 -1.47
N ASP A 47 3.36 15.19 -1.06
CA ASP A 47 2.30 15.99 -0.40
C ASP A 47 1.07 16.21 -1.29
N TYR A 48 1.25 16.18 -2.62
CA TYR A 48 0.16 16.34 -3.60
C TYR A 48 -0.37 15.00 -4.15
N VAL A 49 0.11 13.89 -3.62
CA VAL A 49 -0.33 12.55 -4.00
C VAL A 49 -1.42 12.08 -3.05
N ARG A 50 -2.51 11.58 -3.62
CA ARG A 50 -3.59 10.93 -2.90
C ARG A 50 -3.46 9.42 -3.01
N THR A 51 -3.41 8.74 -1.88
CA THR A 51 -3.42 7.27 -1.79
C THR A 51 -4.78 6.78 -1.34
N LYS A 52 -5.36 5.82 -2.07
CA LYS A 52 -6.62 5.17 -1.70
C LYS A 52 -6.45 3.66 -1.70
N GLU A 53 -6.36 3.08 -0.50
CA GLU A 53 -6.33 1.64 -0.33
C GLU A 53 -7.65 0.99 -0.74
N LYS A 54 -7.56 -0.17 -1.38
CA LYS A 54 -8.70 -1.02 -1.72
C LYS A 54 -9.04 -1.91 -0.53
N LYS A 55 -10.28 -2.42 -0.55
CA LYS A 55 -10.76 -3.29 0.52
C LYS A 55 -10.41 -4.76 0.32
N THR A 56 -9.85 -5.17 -0.82
CA THR A 56 -9.53 -6.59 -1.07
C THR A 56 -8.16 -6.94 -0.50
N ALA A 57 -8.12 -7.95 0.37
CA ALA A 57 -6.89 -8.53 0.91
C ALA A 57 -6.38 -9.70 0.06
N TYR A 58 -5.07 -9.77 -0.10
CA TYR A 58 -4.34 -10.83 -0.80
C TYR A 58 -3.22 -11.36 0.08
N CYS A 59 -2.88 -12.64 -0.05
CA CYS A 59 -1.78 -13.24 0.68
C CYS A 59 -0.43 -12.67 0.20
N GLY A 60 0.46 -12.30 1.14
CA GLY A 60 1.81 -11.84 0.82
C GLY A 60 2.69 -12.90 0.13
N SER A 61 2.44 -14.18 0.40
CA SER A 61 3.21 -15.29 -0.17
C SER A 61 2.57 -15.85 -1.45
N CYS A 62 1.35 -16.41 -1.37
CA CYS A 62 0.73 -17.11 -2.50
C CYS A 62 -0.12 -16.22 -3.41
N GLN A 63 -0.24 -14.92 -3.10
CA GLN A 63 -0.96 -13.89 -3.88
C GLN A 63 -2.46 -14.14 -4.10
N LYS A 64 -3.03 -15.21 -3.52
CA LYS A 64 -4.46 -15.51 -3.58
C LYS A 64 -5.26 -14.47 -2.79
N ARG A 65 -6.47 -14.15 -3.28
CA ARG A 65 -7.44 -13.31 -2.56
C ARG A 65 -7.87 -14.02 -1.26
N ILE A 66 -7.71 -13.36 -0.13
CA ILE A 66 -8.07 -13.91 1.19
C ILE A 66 -9.44 -13.43 1.66
N GLY A 67 -9.81 -12.18 1.34
CA GLY A 67 -11.06 -11.62 1.81
C GLY A 67 -11.14 -10.11 1.64
N THR A 68 -11.91 -9.48 2.52
CA THR A 68 -12.13 -8.03 2.55
C THR A 68 -11.62 -7.47 3.88
N VAL A 69 -10.87 -6.36 3.85
CA VAL A 69 -10.43 -5.65 5.05
C VAL A 69 -11.54 -4.77 5.62
N GLU A 70 -11.58 -4.71 6.96
CA GLU A 70 -12.38 -3.79 7.75
C GLU A 70 -11.43 -2.87 8.54
N GLU A 71 -11.86 -1.63 8.77
CA GLU A 71 -11.11 -0.60 9.52
C GLU A 71 -11.26 -0.75 11.03
#